data_AF-A0A816DD33-F1
#
_entry.id   AF-A0A816DD33-F1
#
_cell.length_a   1.000
_cell.length_b   1.000
_cell.length_c   1.000
_cell.angle_alpha   90.00
_cell.angle_beta   90.00
_cell.angle_gamma   90.00
#
_symmetry.space_group_name_H-M   'P 1'
#
loop_
_entity.id
_entity.type
_entity.pdbx_description
1 polymer ?
#
loop_
_entity_poly.entity_id
_entity_poly.type
_entity_poly.pdbx_seq_one_letter_code
_entity_poly.pdbx_strand_id
1 'polypeptide(L)'
;WELLVDASNEIDSDLFRYDLVDITKEVLQYKFLSVYTQFMSAYNQSDLYGVSTQAAILVDILSDTELVLASDRRFLLGNWIRDALQFAKTEESIHFYNFNAKLQVSIWGNNYTLDLYDYANKFWSGMIQNYYAQRWYVFFDVVIQSLIQGHPIDSNLLGERLFLEAELPFFMLDIKNYPTNTQGDSIMIVHQLFNKYHLSFNDIYFKEKSTRKTFSFKYHFD
;
A
#
# COMPACT_ATOMS: atom_id res chain seq x y z
N TRP A 1 -18.74 -6.41 0.55
CA TRP A 1 -17.80 -6.88 1.58
C TRP A 1 -18.53 -7.64 2.68
N GLU A 2 -19.43 -7.00 3.44
CA GLU A 2 -20.27 -7.65 4.48
C GLU A 2 -20.87 -9.00 4.03
N LEU A 3 -21.61 -9.02 2.91
CA LEU A 3 -22.19 -10.27 2.38
C LEU A 3 -21.15 -11.37 2.08
N LEU A 4 -19.92 -11.01 1.66
CA LEU A 4 -18.84 -12.00 1.47
C LEU A 4 -18.30 -12.49 2.81
N VAL A 5 -18.16 -11.60 3.80
CA VAL A 5 -17.74 -11.99 5.15
C VAL A 5 -18.77 -12.91 5.79
N ASP A 6 -20.07 -12.61 5.67
CA ASP A 6 -21.14 -13.46 6.18
C ASP A 6 -21.15 -14.84 5.50
N ALA A 7 -20.98 -14.88 4.17
CA ALA A 7 -20.92 -16.12 3.42
C ALA A 7 -19.73 -17.01 3.81
N SER A 8 -18.64 -16.44 4.34
CA SER A 8 -17.46 -17.21 4.78
C SER A 8 -17.73 -18.13 5.97
N ASN A 9 -18.88 -17.98 6.65
CA ASN A 9 -19.30 -18.89 7.71
C ASN A 9 -19.77 -20.26 7.17
N GLU A 10 -20.16 -20.31 5.89
CA GLU A 10 -20.70 -21.51 5.23
C GLU A 10 -19.87 -21.96 4.04
N ILE A 11 -19.18 -21.02 3.38
CA ILE A 11 -18.39 -21.26 2.18
C ILE A 11 -16.90 -21.17 2.51
N ASP A 12 -16.19 -22.28 2.37
CA ASP A 12 -14.73 -22.33 2.45
C ASP A 12 -14.17 -23.09 1.24
N SER A 13 -13.70 -22.35 0.24
CA SER A 13 -12.96 -22.89 -0.90
C SER A 13 -11.78 -22.00 -1.27
N ASP A 14 -10.77 -22.55 -1.95
CA ASP A 14 -9.55 -21.81 -2.33
C ASP A 14 -9.85 -20.58 -3.21
N LEU A 15 -10.83 -20.66 -4.11
CA LEU A 15 -11.28 -19.53 -4.94
C LEU A 15 -12.08 -18.51 -4.13
N PHE A 16 -12.94 -18.97 -3.21
CA PHE A 16 -13.68 -18.06 -2.35
C PHE A 16 -12.76 -17.26 -1.41
N ARG A 17 -11.72 -17.92 -0.86
CA ARG A 17 -10.70 -17.24 -0.04
C ARG A 17 -9.94 -16.17 -0.82
N TYR A 18 -9.68 -16.41 -2.12
CA TYR A 18 -9.09 -15.39 -3.00
C TYR A 18 -9.97 -14.15 -3.09
N ASP A 19 -11.24 -14.33 -3.46
CA ASP A 19 -12.19 -13.24 -3.64
C ASP A 19 -12.38 -12.47 -2.32
N LEU A 20 -12.39 -13.19 -1.20
CA LEU A 20 -12.51 -12.60 0.13
C LEU A 20 -11.30 -11.71 0.49
N VAL A 21 -10.08 -12.18 0.23
CA VAL A 21 -8.85 -11.39 0.41
C VAL A 21 -8.81 -10.19 -0.54
N ASP A 22 -9.14 -10.40 -1.82
CA ASP A 22 -9.09 -9.34 -2.84
C ASP A 22 -10.07 -8.21 -2.54
N ILE A 23 -11.32 -8.55 -2.23
CA ILE A 23 -12.33 -7.55 -1.84
C ILE A 23 -11.96 -6.85 -0.53
N THR A 24 -11.38 -7.56 0.44
CA THR A 24 -10.93 -6.94 1.70
C THR A 24 -9.80 -5.94 1.45
N LYS A 25 -8.84 -6.28 0.58
CA LYS A 25 -7.78 -5.36 0.13
C LYS A 25 -8.37 -4.14 -0.58
N GLU A 26 -9.37 -4.28 -1.45
CA GLU A 26 -10.03 -3.13 -2.09
C GLU A 26 -10.71 -2.21 -1.07
N VAL A 27 -11.39 -2.79 -0.07
CA VAL A 27 -12.03 -2.05 1.03
C VAL A 27 -10.99 -1.22 1.81
N LEU A 28 -9.84 -1.81 2.14
CA LEU A 28 -8.76 -1.11 2.84
C LEU A 28 -8.17 0.03 2.00
N GLN A 29 -8.04 -0.15 0.67
CA GLN A 29 -7.61 0.92 -0.24
C GLN A 29 -8.58 2.10 -0.23
N TYR A 30 -9.89 1.85 -0.32
CA TYR A 30 -10.90 2.91 -0.20
C TYR A 30 -10.83 3.62 1.16
N LYS A 31 -10.61 2.85 2.24
CA LYS A 31 -10.45 3.43 3.57
C LYS A 31 -9.20 4.31 3.66
N PHE A 32 -8.07 3.83 3.12
CA PHE A 32 -6.83 4.59 3.06
C PHE A 32 -7.03 5.93 2.34
N LEU A 33 -7.67 5.94 1.17
CA LEU A 33 -7.96 7.17 0.43
C LEU A 33 -8.82 8.17 1.21
N SER A 34 -9.85 7.66 1.92
CA SER A 34 -10.71 8.49 2.76
C SER A 34 -9.94 9.15 3.91
N VAL A 35 -9.08 8.39 4.59
CA VAL A 35 -8.24 8.89 5.69
C VAL A 35 -7.15 9.84 5.16
N TYR A 36 -6.57 9.54 4.00
CA TYR A 36 -5.59 10.41 3.34
C TYR A 36 -6.18 11.78 2.98
N THR A 37 -7.44 11.82 2.56
CA THR A 37 -8.14 13.09 2.31
C THR A 37 -8.27 13.92 3.58
N GLN A 38 -8.54 13.27 4.73
CA GLN A 38 -8.59 13.94 6.03
C GLN A 38 -7.21 14.40 6.50
N PHE A 39 -6.17 13.58 6.27
CA PHE A 39 -4.77 13.94 6.51
C PHE A 39 -4.38 15.22 5.77
N MET A 40 -4.65 15.30 4.45
CA MET A 40 -4.35 16.50 3.66
C MET A 40 -5.22 17.68 4.06
N SER A 41 -6.47 17.46 4.48
CA SER A 41 -7.34 18.51 5.01
C SER A 41 -6.79 19.11 6.31
N ALA A 42 -6.26 18.28 7.21
CA ALA A 42 -5.60 18.74 8.44
C ALA A 42 -4.31 19.52 8.13
N TYR A 43 -3.50 19.04 7.18
CA TYR A 43 -2.30 19.75 6.72
C TYR A 43 -2.64 21.15 6.19
N ASN A 44 -3.66 21.27 5.34
CA ASN A 44 -4.12 22.56 4.80
C ASN A 44 -4.66 23.53 5.86
N GLN A 45 -5.07 23.01 7.02
CA GLN A 45 -5.52 23.80 8.18
C GLN A 45 -4.37 24.06 9.17
N SER A 46 -3.16 23.61 8.87
CA SER A 46 -2.00 23.63 9.78
C SER A 46 -2.28 22.93 11.12
N ASP A 47 -3.15 21.92 11.12
CA ASP A 47 -3.50 21.13 12.31
C ASP A 47 -2.51 19.97 12.49
N LEU A 48 -1.44 20.24 13.24
CA LEU A 48 -0.39 19.25 13.53
C LEU A 48 -0.93 18.00 14.25
N TYR A 49 -1.89 18.17 15.16
CA TYR A 49 -2.48 17.05 15.90
C TYR A 49 -3.34 16.19 14.97
N GLY A 50 -4.17 16.83 14.13
CA GLY A 50 -4.96 16.16 13.10
C GLY A 50 -4.09 15.37 12.13
N VAL A 51 -3.03 15.99 11.58
CA VAL A 51 -2.08 15.33 10.67
C VAL A 51 -1.46 14.10 11.33
N SER A 52 -0.94 14.24 12.55
CA SER A 52 -0.30 13.14 13.27
C SER A 52 -1.28 11.99 13.56
N THR A 53 -2.52 12.32 13.91
CA THR A 53 -3.57 11.34 14.18
C THR A 53 -3.94 10.57 12.91
N GLN A 54 -4.14 11.26 11.79
CA GLN A 54 -4.49 10.59 10.53
C GLN A 54 -3.32 9.78 9.97
N ALA A 55 -2.07 10.24 10.13
CA ALA A 55 -0.88 9.47 9.75
C ALA A 55 -0.81 8.12 10.47
N ALA A 56 -1.08 8.09 11.78
CA ALA A 56 -1.10 6.86 12.55
C ALA A 56 -2.18 5.88 12.04
N ILE A 57 -3.38 6.39 11.69
CA ILE A 57 -4.45 5.56 11.11
C ILE A 57 -4.03 5.01 9.74
N LEU A 58 -3.36 5.80 8.90
CA LEU A 58 -2.86 5.35 7.59
C LEU A 58 -1.80 4.25 7.74
N VAL A 59 -0.90 4.38 8.71
CA VAL A 59 0.10 3.35 9.06
C VAL A 59 -0.58 2.04 9.47
N ASP A 60 -1.63 2.11 10.29
CA ASP A 60 -2.41 0.95 10.70
C ASP A 60 -3.09 0.26 9.50
N ILE A 61 -3.66 1.03 8.58
CA ILE A 61 -4.31 0.49 7.38
C ILE A 61 -3.27 -0.21 6.47
N LEU A 62 -2.07 0.36 6.32
CA LEU A 62 -0.98 -0.27 5.55
C LEU A 62 -0.57 -1.61 6.19
N SER A 63 -0.45 -1.64 7.51
CA SER A 63 -0.10 -2.86 8.27
C SER A 63 -1.18 -3.94 8.13
N ASP A 64 -2.45 -3.55 8.20
CA ASP A 64 -3.58 -4.46 7.99
C ASP A 64 -3.69 -4.96 6.55
N THR A 65 -3.32 -4.12 5.58
CA THR A 65 -3.27 -4.48 4.16
C THR A 65 -2.16 -5.52 3.92
N GLU A 66 -0.98 -5.33 4.51
CA GLU A 66 0.08 -6.35 4.49
C GLU A 66 -0.40 -7.66 5.10
N LEU A 67 -1.05 -7.61 6.27
CA LEU A 67 -1.55 -8.79 6.98
C LEU A 67 -2.50 -9.63 6.13
N VAL A 68 -3.50 -9.00 5.50
CA VAL A 68 -4.49 -9.76 4.70
C VAL A 68 -3.88 -10.33 3.43
N LEU A 69 -2.98 -9.59 2.76
CA LEU A 69 -2.30 -10.07 1.56
C LEU A 69 -1.34 -11.24 1.88
N ALA A 70 -0.70 -11.23 3.04
CA ALA A 70 0.20 -12.30 3.46
C ALA A 70 -0.52 -13.65 3.65
N SER A 71 -1.85 -13.63 3.82
CA SER A 71 -2.66 -14.83 4.08
C SER A 71 -2.96 -15.68 2.85
N ASP A 72 -2.61 -15.22 1.64
CA ASP A 72 -2.91 -15.92 0.39
C ASP A 72 -1.73 -15.92 -0.59
N ARG A 73 -1.36 -17.11 -1.09
CA ARG A 73 -0.16 -17.34 -1.91
C ARG A 73 -0.14 -16.50 -3.19
N ARG A 74 -1.30 -16.09 -3.70
CA ARG A 74 -1.43 -15.32 -4.94
C ARG A 74 -1.05 -13.84 -4.79
N PHE A 75 -0.90 -13.38 -3.54
CA PHE A 75 -0.55 -12.01 -3.22
C PHE A 75 0.84 -11.88 -2.58
N LEU A 76 1.73 -12.85 -2.75
CA LEU A 76 3.07 -12.81 -2.14
C LEU A 76 4.13 -12.37 -3.16
N LEU A 77 4.86 -11.28 -2.87
CA LEU A 77 6.01 -10.86 -3.68
C LEU A 77 7.09 -11.95 -3.75
N GLY A 78 7.23 -12.75 -2.68
CA GLY A 78 8.21 -13.84 -2.64
C GLY A 78 8.01 -14.86 -3.76
N ASN A 79 6.78 -15.12 -4.18
CA ASN A 79 6.50 -16.04 -5.31
C ASN A 79 6.99 -15.46 -6.63
N TRP A 80 6.75 -14.17 -6.88
CA TRP A 80 7.25 -13.48 -8.07
C TRP A 80 8.79 -13.49 -8.15
N ILE A 81 9.46 -13.15 -7.04
CA ILE A 81 10.93 -13.17 -6.98
C ILE A 81 11.45 -14.60 -7.16
N ARG A 82 10.87 -15.59 -6.47
CA ARG A 82 11.27 -17.01 -6.61
C ARG A 82 11.19 -17.47 -8.06
N ASP A 83 10.12 -17.12 -8.77
CA ASP A 83 9.92 -17.54 -10.15
C ASP A 83 10.95 -16.89 -11.09
N ALA A 84 11.31 -15.62 -10.87
CA ALA A 84 12.42 -14.98 -11.58
C ALA A 84 13.79 -15.64 -11.30
N LEU A 85 14.01 -16.12 -10.08
CA LEU A 85 15.27 -16.77 -9.70
C LEU A 85 15.47 -18.15 -10.33
N GLN A 86 14.41 -18.79 -10.87
CA GLN A 86 14.54 -20.06 -11.59
C GLN A 86 15.42 -19.94 -12.85
N PHE A 87 15.60 -18.71 -13.36
CA PHE A 87 16.45 -18.42 -14.51
C PHE A 87 17.93 -18.16 -14.13
N ALA A 88 18.25 -18.06 -12.84
CA ALA A 88 19.60 -17.84 -12.34
C ALA A 88 20.44 -19.13 -12.36
N LYS A 89 21.72 -19.02 -12.70
CA LYS A 89 22.70 -20.14 -12.75
C LYS A 89 23.96 -19.91 -11.92
N THR A 90 24.18 -18.67 -11.50
CA THR A 90 25.33 -18.19 -10.72
C THR A 90 24.85 -17.20 -9.66
N GLU A 91 25.65 -16.96 -8.61
CA GLU A 91 25.35 -15.96 -7.57
C GLU A 91 25.14 -14.56 -8.17
N GLU A 92 25.98 -14.16 -9.13
CA GLU A 92 25.82 -12.89 -9.86
C GLU A 92 24.44 -12.82 -10.56
N SER A 93 24.02 -13.90 -11.22
CA SER A 93 22.71 -13.93 -11.87
C SER A 93 21.53 -13.95 -10.89
N ILE A 94 21.71 -14.46 -9.66
CA ILE A 94 20.69 -14.38 -8.59
C ILE A 94 20.44 -12.92 -8.23
N HIS A 95 21.52 -12.15 -7.99
CA HIS A 95 21.40 -10.71 -7.73
C HIS A 95 20.74 -9.97 -8.89
N PHE A 96 21.15 -10.28 -10.13
CA PHE A 96 20.56 -9.69 -11.33
C PHE A 96 19.05 -9.94 -11.44
N TYR A 97 18.59 -11.19 -11.34
CA TYR A 97 17.17 -11.50 -11.48
C TYR A 97 16.33 -10.99 -10.32
N ASN A 98 16.85 -11.03 -9.08
CA ASN A 98 16.17 -10.44 -7.92
C ASN A 98 15.98 -8.92 -8.11
N PHE A 99 17.03 -8.22 -8.53
CA PHE A 99 16.96 -6.78 -8.79
C PHE A 99 15.94 -6.47 -9.89
N ASN A 100 16.00 -7.16 -11.02
CA ASN A 100 15.08 -6.94 -12.15
C ASN A 100 13.62 -7.26 -11.78
N ALA A 101 13.38 -8.33 -11.02
CA ALA A 101 12.03 -8.71 -10.57
C ALA A 101 11.40 -7.60 -9.71
N LYS A 102 12.18 -7.01 -8.80
CA LYS A 102 11.74 -5.87 -7.98
C LYS A 102 11.62 -4.59 -8.78
N LEU A 103 12.57 -4.33 -9.69
CA LEU A 103 12.61 -3.14 -10.53
C LEU A 103 11.33 -3.03 -11.35
N GLN A 104 10.94 -4.12 -12.02
CA GLN A 104 9.77 -4.15 -12.90
C GLN A 104 8.46 -3.74 -12.20
N VAL A 105 8.27 -4.11 -10.92
CA VAL A 105 7.03 -3.84 -10.17
C VAL A 105 7.08 -2.59 -9.29
N SER A 106 8.18 -1.82 -9.35
CA SER A 106 8.39 -0.59 -8.59
C SER A 106 8.70 0.59 -9.53
N ILE A 107 9.96 1.00 -9.64
CA ILE A 107 10.41 2.16 -10.44
C ILE A 107 10.62 1.83 -11.93
N TRP A 108 10.39 0.58 -12.32
CA TRP A 108 10.44 0.02 -13.68
C TRP A 108 11.81 -0.02 -14.38
N GLY A 109 12.58 1.06 -14.38
CA GLY A 109 13.85 1.16 -15.12
C GLY A 109 14.79 2.25 -14.60
N ASN A 110 15.98 2.35 -15.20
CA ASN A 110 17.02 3.32 -14.83
C ASN A 110 16.86 4.66 -15.56
N ASN A 111 15.69 5.31 -15.48
CA ASN A 111 15.48 6.52 -16.26
C ASN A 111 15.64 7.79 -15.43
N TYR A 112 16.31 8.75 -16.06
CA TYR A 112 16.46 10.14 -15.67
C TYR A 112 15.11 10.91 -15.54
N THR A 113 13.97 10.21 -15.64
CA THR A 113 12.60 10.73 -15.49
C THR A 113 11.75 9.78 -14.64
N LEU A 114 10.80 10.33 -13.88
CA LEU A 114 9.91 9.59 -12.97
C LEU A 114 8.68 8.98 -13.67
N ASP A 115 8.59 9.05 -15.00
CA ASP A 115 7.35 8.80 -15.76
C ASP A 115 6.83 7.35 -15.70
N LEU A 116 7.69 6.41 -15.32
CA LEU A 116 7.36 4.98 -15.22
C LEU A 116 7.31 4.48 -13.78
N TYR A 117 7.44 5.38 -12.79
CA TYR A 117 7.27 5.01 -11.39
C TYR A 117 5.90 4.39 -11.15
N ASP A 118 5.89 3.28 -10.43
CA ASP A 118 4.69 2.54 -10.05
C ASP A 118 3.83 2.07 -11.25
N TYR A 119 4.34 2.10 -12.49
CA TYR A 119 3.57 1.75 -13.69
C TYR A 119 3.00 0.32 -13.62
N ALA A 120 3.83 -0.62 -13.16
CA ALA A 120 3.43 -2.02 -12.99
C ALA A 120 3.29 -2.38 -11.50
N ASN A 121 2.79 -1.45 -10.69
CA ASN A 121 2.52 -1.66 -9.26
C ASN A 121 1.72 -2.94 -8.99
N LYS A 122 1.90 -3.47 -7.77
CA LYS A 122 1.22 -4.68 -7.28
C LYS A 122 0.89 -4.54 -5.80
N PHE A 123 -0.35 -4.85 -5.44
CA PHE A 123 -0.75 -5.04 -4.06
C PHE A 123 -0.37 -6.44 -3.61
N TRP A 124 0.92 -6.62 -3.32
CA TRP A 124 1.45 -7.86 -2.77
C TRP A 124 2.01 -7.66 -1.37
N SER A 125 1.84 -8.65 -0.51
CA SER A 125 2.61 -8.79 0.73
C SER A 125 4.10 -8.77 0.40
N GLY A 126 4.85 -8.03 1.21
CA GLY A 126 6.24 -7.68 0.97
C GLY A 126 6.41 -6.39 0.16
N MET A 127 5.56 -6.10 -0.85
CA MET A 127 5.55 -4.79 -1.51
C MET A 127 4.94 -3.72 -0.60
N ILE A 128 3.83 -4.03 0.07
CA ILE A 128 3.18 -3.10 0.99
C ILE A 128 4.14 -2.74 2.13
N GLN A 129 4.64 -3.73 2.86
CA GLN A 129 5.53 -3.48 4.00
C GLN A 129 6.86 -2.80 3.63
N ASN A 130 7.54 -3.28 2.59
CA ASN A 130 8.94 -2.92 2.35
C ASN A 130 9.15 -1.85 1.28
N TYR A 131 8.11 -1.48 0.52
CA TYR A 131 8.20 -0.44 -0.51
C TYR A 131 7.17 0.67 -0.27
N TYR A 132 5.87 0.35 -0.34
CA TYR A 132 4.83 1.39 -0.27
C TYR A 132 4.70 2.02 1.11
N ALA A 133 4.68 1.22 2.19
CA ALA A 133 4.55 1.74 3.55
C ALA A 133 5.76 2.61 3.92
N GLN A 134 6.97 2.22 3.52
CA GLN A 134 8.18 3.00 3.77
C GLN A 134 8.11 4.38 3.08
N ARG A 135 7.63 4.43 1.83
CA ARG A 135 7.41 5.70 1.11
C ARG A 135 6.38 6.58 1.83
N TRP A 136 5.29 5.98 2.31
CA TRP A 136 4.27 6.69 3.07
C TRP A 136 4.81 7.23 4.41
N TYR A 137 5.64 6.47 5.12
CA TYR A 137 6.25 6.94 6.38
C TYR A 137 7.14 8.16 6.16
N VAL A 138 7.98 8.12 5.12
CA VAL A 138 8.79 9.28 4.72
C VAL A 138 7.91 10.48 4.40
N PHE A 139 6.84 10.28 3.61
CA PHE A 139 5.92 11.35 3.27
C PHE A 139 5.23 11.94 4.50
N PHE A 140 4.72 11.13 5.42
CA PHE A 140 4.08 11.61 6.64
C PHE A 140 5.05 12.40 7.52
N ASP A 141 6.27 11.92 7.69
CA ASP A 141 7.29 12.65 8.43
C ASP A 141 7.61 14.00 7.77
N VAL A 142 7.84 14.06 6.46
CA VAL A 142 8.09 15.31 5.74
C VAL A 142 6.94 16.31 5.93
N VAL A 143 5.69 15.87 5.85
CA VAL A 143 4.50 16.71 6.07
C VAL A 143 4.46 17.24 7.51
N ILE A 144 4.74 16.39 8.50
CA ILE A 144 4.77 16.78 9.92
C ILE A 144 5.89 17.79 10.19
N GLN A 145 7.10 17.53 9.67
CA GLN A 145 8.24 18.43 9.81
C GLN A 145 7.99 19.79 9.16
N SER A 146 7.35 19.80 7.99
CA SER A 146 6.90 21.03 7.30
C SER A 146 6.04 21.90 8.22
N LEU A 147 5.05 21.32 8.91
CA LEU A 147 4.21 22.05 9.85
C LEU A 147 4.97 22.54 11.09
N ILE A 148 5.83 21.70 11.68
CA ILE A 148 6.62 22.06 12.87
C ILE A 148 7.55 23.25 12.57
N GLN A 149 8.16 23.24 11.38
CA GLN A 149 9.14 24.25 10.97
C GLN A 149 8.48 25.50 10.36
N GLY A 150 7.20 25.42 9.98
CA GLY A 150 6.49 26.52 9.32
C GLY A 150 6.91 26.76 7.87
N HIS A 151 7.47 25.76 7.20
CA HIS A 151 7.90 25.83 5.80
C HIS A 151 7.08 24.87 4.92
N PRO A 152 6.83 25.20 3.65
CA PRO A 152 6.16 24.27 2.74
C PRO A 152 7.01 23.02 2.49
N ILE A 153 6.35 21.93 2.10
CA ILE A 153 7.02 20.69 1.70
C ILE A 153 8.00 20.95 0.56
N ASP A 154 9.28 20.68 0.80
CA ASP A 154 10.32 20.70 -0.23
C ASP A 154 10.24 19.40 -1.05
N SER A 155 9.87 19.53 -2.32
CA SER A 155 9.70 18.39 -3.23
C SER A 155 11.01 17.70 -3.58
N ASN A 156 12.13 18.44 -3.61
CA ASN A 156 13.44 17.85 -3.89
C ASN A 156 13.91 17.02 -2.70
N LEU A 157 13.79 17.57 -1.50
CA LEU A 157 14.10 16.85 -0.26
C LEU A 157 13.21 15.61 -0.11
N LEU A 158 11.91 15.73 -0.38
CA LEU A 158 10.99 14.59 -0.35
C LEU A 158 11.43 13.49 -1.33
N GLY A 159 11.77 13.86 -2.57
CA GLY A 159 12.26 12.91 -3.58
C GLY A 159 13.55 12.19 -3.15
N GLU A 160 14.51 12.93 -2.61
CA GLU A 160 15.77 12.37 -2.10
C GLU A 160 15.52 11.39 -0.94
N ARG A 161 14.70 11.78 0.03
CA ARG A 161 14.35 10.92 1.17
C ARG A 161 13.59 9.68 0.76
N LEU A 162 12.62 9.80 -0.16
CA LEU A 162 11.88 8.63 -0.68
C LEU A 162 12.85 7.61 -1.29
N PHE A 163 13.78 8.07 -2.12
CA PHE A 163 14.78 7.19 -2.72
C PHE A 163 15.70 6.54 -1.68
N LEU A 164 16.30 7.34 -0.79
CA LEU A 164 17.32 6.86 0.16
C LEU A 164 16.74 6.03 1.32
N GLU A 165 15.57 6.40 1.84
CA GLU A 165 15.00 5.80 3.04
C GLU A 165 13.99 4.69 2.74
N ALA A 166 13.40 4.65 1.53
CA ALA A 166 12.39 3.64 1.18
C ALA A 166 12.80 2.79 -0.03
N GLU A 167 13.10 3.40 -1.17
CA GLU A 167 13.26 2.67 -2.44
C GLU A 167 14.60 1.91 -2.51
N LEU A 168 15.69 2.54 -2.12
CA LEU A 168 17.01 1.91 -2.11
C LEU A 168 17.08 0.73 -1.11
N PRO A 169 16.61 0.84 0.15
CA PRO A 169 16.51 -0.30 1.06
C PRO A 169 15.69 -1.46 0.50
N PHE A 170 14.57 -1.19 -0.20
CA PHE A 170 13.75 -2.22 -0.84
C PHE A 170 14.56 -3.09 -1.81
N PHE A 171 15.42 -2.49 -2.63
CA PHE A 171 16.31 -3.23 -3.54
C PHE A 171 17.39 -4.01 -2.80
N MET A 172 17.92 -3.47 -1.70
CA MET A 172 18.96 -4.10 -0.88
C MET A 172 18.46 -5.26 -0.02
N LEU A 173 17.16 -5.35 0.26
CA LEU A 173 16.60 -6.44 1.06
C LEU A 173 16.82 -7.82 0.43
N ASP A 174 17.39 -8.72 1.23
CA ASP A 174 17.64 -10.12 0.86
C ASP A 174 16.32 -10.86 0.58
N ILE A 175 16.35 -11.77 -0.38
CA ILE A 175 15.22 -12.62 -0.82
C ILE A 175 14.59 -13.37 0.36
N LYS A 176 15.37 -13.75 1.39
CA LYS A 176 14.86 -14.44 2.59
C LYS A 176 13.81 -13.63 3.36
N ASN A 177 13.73 -12.33 3.14
CA ASN A 177 12.72 -11.45 3.75
C ASN A 177 11.36 -11.49 3.01
N TYR A 178 11.25 -12.26 1.92
CA TYR A 178 10.02 -12.38 1.13
C TYR A 178 9.51 -13.83 1.15
N PRO A 179 8.62 -14.17 2.10
CA PRO A 179 8.06 -15.51 2.21
C PRO A 179 7.30 -15.95 0.95
N THR A 180 7.39 -17.23 0.64
CA THR A 180 6.62 -17.90 -0.44
C THR A 180 5.45 -18.73 0.09
N ASN A 181 5.39 -18.88 1.42
CA ASN A 181 4.29 -19.52 2.14
C ASN A 181 3.40 -18.45 2.75
N THR A 182 2.10 -18.76 2.84
CA THR A 182 1.10 -17.89 3.46
C THR A 182 1.32 -17.77 4.97
N GLN A 183 0.91 -16.64 5.54
CA GLN A 183 0.95 -16.37 6.96
C GLN A 183 -0.46 -16.09 7.49
N GLY A 184 -0.88 -16.88 8.48
CA GLY A 184 -2.22 -16.78 9.07
C GLY A 184 -3.32 -17.42 8.22
N ASP A 185 -4.54 -17.40 8.77
CA ASP A 185 -5.75 -17.88 8.11
C ASP A 185 -6.52 -16.69 7.51
N SER A 186 -6.79 -16.75 6.21
CA SER A 186 -7.42 -15.64 5.48
C SER A 186 -8.82 -15.30 5.99
N ILE A 187 -9.64 -16.29 6.33
CA ILE A 187 -11.00 -16.05 6.84
C ILE A 187 -10.91 -15.36 8.21
N MET A 188 -10.12 -15.89 9.13
CA MET A 188 -9.92 -15.29 10.46
C MET A 188 -9.44 -13.84 10.39
N ILE A 189 -8.42 -13.57 9.55
CA ILE A 189 -7.88 -12.22 9.36
C ILE A 189 -8.96 -11.29 8.79
N VAL A 190 -9.70 -11.74 7.78
CA VAL A 190 -10.77 -10.91 7.19
C VAL A 190 -11.86 -10.59 8.22
N HIS A 191 -12.26 -11.54 9.07
CA HIS A 191 -13.21 -11.28 10.16
C HIS A 191 -12.68 -10.25 11.17
N GLN A 192 -11.39 -10.34 11.54
CA GLN A 192 -10.77 -9.35 12.42
C GLN A 192 -10.81 -7.94 11.79
N LEU A 193 -10.45 -7.84 10.51
CA LEU A 193 -10.46 -6.57 9.78
C LEU A 193 -11.88 -6.05 9.55
N PHE A 194 -12.84 -6.94 9.29
CA PHE A 194 -14.25 -6.59 9.21
C PHE A 194 -14.72 -5.94 10.52
N ASN A 195 -14.46 -6.57 11.66
CA ASN A 195 -14.80 -6.00 12.96
C ASN A 195 -14.16 -4.63 13.19
N LYS A 196 -12.90 -4.44 12.76
CA LYS A 196 -12.16 -3.16 12.87
C LYS A 196 -12.77 -2.05 12.00
N TYR A 197 -13.18 -2.36 10.77
CA TYR A 197 -13.51 -1.32 9.78
C TYR A 197 -14.99 -1.20 9.39
N HIS A 198 -15.83 -2.22 9.60
CA HIS A 198 -17.20 -2.26 9.05
C HIS A 198 -18.09 -1.09 9.50
N LEU A 199 -18.04 -0.69 10.78
CA LEU A 199 -18.84 0.45 11.27
C LEU A 199 -18.40 1.78 10.68
N SER A 200 -17.13 1.89 10.29
CA SER A 200 -16.56 3.12 9.75
C SER A 200 -16.96 3.40 8.29
N PHE A 201 -17.63 2.45 7.62
CA PHE A 201 -18.12 2.60 6.24
C PHE A 201 -19.48 3.29 6.16
N ASN A 202 -20.34 3.11 7.16
CA ASN A 202 -21.64 3.77 7.17
C ASN A 202 -21.47 5.30 7.17
N ASP A 203 -20.49 5.84 7.91
CA ASP A 203 -20.26 7.29 7.96
C ASP A 203 -19.74 7.89 6.64
N ILE A 204 -19.05 7.11 5.81
CA ILE A 204 -18.46 7.56 4.53
C ILE A 204 -19.53 7.61 3.44
N TYR A 205 -20.32 6.53 3.29
CA TYR A 205 -21.36 6.46 2.26
C TYR A 205 -22.48 7.49 2.47
N PHE A 206 -22.83 7.82 3.72
CA PHE A 206 -23.81 8.86 4.01
C PHE A 206 -23.27 10.27 3.79
N LYS A 207 -21.97 10.52 4.02
CA LYS A 207 -21.33 11.82 3.72
C LYS A 207 -21.18 12.08 2.22
N GLU A 208 -20.76 11.10 1.43
CA GLU A 208 -20.58 11.29 -0.03
C GLU A 208 -21.90 11.54 -0.77
N LYS A 209 -23.02 10.93 -0.34
CA LYS A 209 -24.35 11.26 -0.90
C LYS A 209 -24.77 12.70 -0.62
N SER A 210 -24.33 13.28 0.50
CA SER A 210 -24.63 14.66 0.88
C SER A 210 -23.79 15.70 0.13
N THR A 211 -22.64 15.33 -0.43
CA THR A 211 -21.65 16.27 -0.98
C THR A 211 -21.47 16.20 -2.50
N ARG A 212 -22.25 15.38 -3.23
CA ARG A 212 -22.25 15.39 -4.70
C ARG A 212 -22.81 16.71 -5.27
N LYS A 213 -21.98 17.76 -5.28
CA LYS A 213 -21.96 18.75 -6.36
C LYS A 213 -20.94 18.27 -7.38
N THR A 214 -21.39 18.12 -8.62
CA THR A 214 -20.62 17.66 -9.78
C THR A 214 -19.33 18.48 -9.94
N PHE A 215 -18.18 17.87 -9.65
CA PHE A 215 -16.88 18.37 -10.10
C PHE A 215 -16.54 17.72 -11.44
N SER A 216 -16.61 18.48 -12.53
CA SER A 216 -16.06 18.06 -13.83
C SER A 216 -14.57 18.39 -13.84
N PHE A 217 -13.72 17.37 -13.85
CA PHE A 217 -12.30 17.55 -14.17
C PHE A 217 -12.17 17.75 -15.68
N LYS A 218 -11.88 18.98 -16.12
CA LYS A 218 -11.32 19.25 -17.45
C LYS A 218 -9.82 19.14 -17.33
N TYR A 219 -9.23 18.14 -17.97
CA TYR A 219 -7.80 18.12 -18.24
C TYR A 219 -7.52 19.07 -19.41
N HIS A 220 -6.72 20.10 -19.18
CA HIS A 220 -6.06 20.85 -20.24
C HIS A 220 -4.61 20.37 -20.29
N PHE A 221 -4.25 19.77 -21.41
CA PHE A 221 -2.87 19.56 -21.81
C PHE A 221 -2.49 20.75 -22.67
N ASP A 222 -1.48 21.49 -22.23
CA ASP A 222 -0.64 22.34 -23.08
C ASP A 222 0.76 21.72 -23.12
#